data_AF-A0A317Z7D3-F1
#
_entry.id   AF-A0A317Z7D3-F1
#
_cell.length_a   1.000
_cell.length_b   1.000
_cell.length_c   1.000
_cell.angle_alpha   90.00
_cell.angle_beta   90.00
_cell.angle_gamma   90.00
#
_symmetry.space_group_name_H-M   'P 1'
#
loop_
_entity.id
_entity.type
_entity.pdbx_description
1 polymer ?
#
loop_
_entity_poly.entity_id
_entity_poly.type
_entity_poly.pdbx_seq_one_letter_code
_entity_poly.pdbx_strand_id
1 'polypeptide(L)'
;MEIILLLCSSGVAGLFTYIYLDYLALFDTEKLETKKMFSIMFSLISIGVFILIKSVISIWVSNEIISIILALIIASLVIICVLNKFIYVKAIKFFRVMMNSSRKSMNLNPLTFQHSIDNILSVEDYVYYIECYKDEYVNVPSMYGLLKHHQIDENQDVSFVISTTKKFDNKVLNQSQKYYVYHKSNSSNFYKIYAFKK
;
A
#
# COMPACT_ATOMS: atom_id res chain seq x y z
N MET A 1 -26.91 18.00 -14.66
CA MET A 1 -26.67 16.63 -15.19
C MET A 1 -25.17 16.33 -15.30
N GLU A 2 -24.38 17.23 -15.90
CA GLU A 2 -22.92 17.07 -16.07
C GLU A 2 -22.15 17.03 -14.74
N ILE A 3 -22.51 17.85 -13.75
CA ILE A 3 -21.83 17.86 -12.43
C ILE A 3 -22.08 16.57 -11.64
N ILE A 4 -23.28 15.97 -11.76
CA ILE A 4 -23.65 14.71 -11.10
C ILE A 4 -22.92 13.54 -11.79
N LEU A 5 -22.82 13.56 -13.11
CA LEU A 5 -21.98 12.66 -13.90
C LEU A 5 -20.50 12.77 -13.53
N LEU A 6 -19.99 14.00 -13.36
CA LEU A 6 -18.62 14.27 -12.94
C LEU A 6 -18.34 13.75 -11.52
N LEU A 7 -19.27 13.99 -10.59
CA LEU A 7 -19.18 13.55 -9.19
C LEU A 7 -19.28 12.02 -9.04
N CYS A 8 -20.11 11.36 -9.85
CA CYS A 8 -20.27 9.90 -9.81
C CYS A 8 -19.21 9.13 -10.63
N SER A 9 -18.62 9.72 -11.68
CA SER A 9 -17.69 9.02 -12.59
C SER A 9 -16.19 9.23 -12.30
N SER A 10 -15.79 10.28 -11.58
CA SER A 10 -14.37 10.68 -11.55
C SER A 10 -13.70 10.62 -10.18
N GLY A 11 -14.28 11.30 -9.18
CA GLY A 11 -13.67 11.43 -7.87
C GLY A 11 -13.69 10.13 -7.08
N VAL A 12 -14.82 9.42 -7.09
CA VAL A 12 -15.00 8.18 -6.32
C VAL A 12 -14.17 7.04 -6.91
N ALA A 13 -14.19 6.85 -8.24
CA ALA A 13 -13.44 5.79 -8.90
C ALA A 13 -11.91 6.03 -8.84
N GLY A 14 -11.47 7.28 -9.02
CA GLY A 14 -10.07 7.67 -8.84
C GLY A 14 -9.59 7.49 -7.40
N LEU A 15 -10.41 7.87 -6.41
CA LEU A 15 -10.15 7.64 -4.99
C LEU A 15 -10.09 6.15 -4.65
N PHE A 16 -11.02 5.33 -5.12
CA PHE A 16 -11.00 3.88 -4.90
C PHE A 16 -9.78 3.22 -5.52
N THR A 17 -9.39 3.67 -6.71
CA THR A 17 -8.16 3.23 -7.36
C THR A 17 -6.94 3.57 -6.52
N TYR A 18 -6.87 4.81 -6.03
CA TYR A 18 -5.81 5.26 -5.14
C TYR A 18 -5.76 4.42 -3.86
N ILE A 19 -6.89 4.25 -3.15
CA ILE A 19 -6.99 3.45 -1.93
C ILE A 19 -6.58 1.99 -2.20
N TYR A 20 -7.03 1.40 -3.30
CA TYR A 20 -6.71 0.01 -3.65
C TYR A 20 -5.21 -0.19 -3.89
N LEU A 21 -4.57 0.74 -4.61
CA LEU A 21 -3.14 0.66 -4.91
C LEU A 21 -2.27 1.01 -3.70
N ASP A 22 -2.74 1.93 -2.84
CA ASP A 22 -2.12 2.24 -1.54
C ASP A 22 -2.21 1.03 -0.59
N TYR A 23 -3.35 0.31 -0.58
CA TYR A 23 -3.48 -0.97 0.15
C TYR A 23 -2.52 -2.05 -0.33
N LEU A 24 -2.14 -2.04 -1.61
CA LEU A 24 -1.10 -2.92 -2.17
C LEU A 24 0.33 -2.46 -1.85
N ALA A 25 0.48 -1.46 -0.97
CA ALA A 25 1.74 -0.84 -0.58
C ALA A 25 2.53 -0.24 -1.77
N LEU A 26 1.87 0.02 -2.91
CA LEU A 26 2.54 0.49 -4.13
C LEU A 26 2.95 1.94 -4.07
N PHE A 27 2.47 2.70 -3.09
CA PHE A 27 2.80 4.10 -2.89
C PHE A 27 3.45 4.40 -1.55
N ASP A 28 3.71 3.42 -0.69
CA ASP A 28 4.05 3.72 0.70
C ASP A 28 5.41 4.42 0.86
N THR A 29 6.31 4.23 -0.10
CA THR A 29 7.61 4.94 -0.18
C THR A 29 7.51 6.33 -0.83
N GLU A 30 6.34 6.71 -1.35
CA GLU A 30 6.13 7.98 -2.06
C GLU A 30 5.75 9.09 -1.09
N LYS A 31 6.21 10.31 -1.38
CA LYS A 31 5.85 11.51 -0.62
C LYS A 31 4.35 11.80 -0.77
N LEU A 32 3.77 12.45 0.24
CA LEU A 32 2.36 12.86 0.24
C LEU A 32 1.96 13.66 -1.00
N GLU A 33 2.84 14.54 -1.49
CA GLU A 33 2.61 15.33 -2.72
C GLU A 33 2.50 14.44 -3.95
N THR A 34 3.40 13.46 -4.09
CA THR A 34 3.37 12.48 -5.19
C THR A 34 2.12 11.62 -5.12
N LYS A 35 1.71 11.21 -3.90
CA LYS A 35 0.45 10.48 -3.66
C LYS A 35 -0.78 11.29 -4.13
N LYS A 36 -0.83 12.60 -3.82
CA LYS A 36 -1.89 13.50 -4.30
C LYS A 36 -1.91 13.60 -5.82
N MET A 37 -0.74 13.69 -6.45
CA MET A 37 -0.62 13.73 -7.92
C MET A 37 -1.18 12.46 -8.57
N PHE A 38 -0.87 11.28 -8.02
CA PHE A 38 -1.42 10.01 -8.51
C PHE A 38 -2.96 9.96 -8.40
N SER A 39 -3.53 10.42 -7.29
CA SER A 39 -4.99 10.47 -7.11
C SER A 39 -5.69 11.36 -8.15
N ILE A 40 -5.13 12.53 -8.43
CA ILE A 40 -5.64 13.43 -9.49
C ILE A 40 -5.52 12.76 -10.86
N MET A 41 -4.38 12.14 -11.16
CA MET A 41 -4.15 11.44 -12.41
C MET A 41 -5.15 10.29 -12.62
N PHE A 42 -5.41 9.46 -11.61
CA PHE A 42 -6.39 8.36 -11.72
C PHE A 42 -7.81 8.88 -11.91
N SER A 43 -8.16 10.00 -11.28
CA SER A 43 -9.46 10.65 -11.48
C SER A 43 -9.63 11.13 -12.93
N LEU A 44 -8.60 11.76 -13.51
CA LEU A 44 -8.61 12.20 -14.91
C LEU A 44 -8.70 11.01 -15.89
N ILE A 45 -7.94 9.94 -15.65
CA ILE A 45 -8.00 8.73 -16.49
C ILE A 45 -9.40 8.10 -16.40
N SER A 46 -10.00 8.07 -15.20
CA SER A 46 -11.36 7.54 -15.00
C SER A 46 -12.40 8.32 -15.80
N ILE A 47 -12.30 9.66 -15.85
CA ILE A 47 -13.13 10.51 -16.71
C ILE A 47 -12.93 10.13 -18.18
N GLY A 48 -11.67 10.01 -18.62
CA GLY A 48 -11.36 9.66 -20.01
C GLY A 48 -11.96 8.31 -20.42
N VAL A 49 -11.83 7.29 -19.56
CA VAL A 49 -12.43 5.97 -19.77
C VAL A 49 -13.95 6.05 -19.85
N PHE A 50 -14.58 6.81 -18.95
CA PHE A 50 -16.03 7.00 -18.97
C PHE A 50 -16.51 7.66 -20.27
N ILE A 51 -15.85 8.75 -20.70
CA ILE A 51 -16.21 9.46 -21.95
C ILE A 51 -16.09 8.52 -23.15
N LEU A 52 -14.98 7.77 -23.25
CA LEU A 52 -14.77 6.81 -24.33
C LEU A 52 -15.87 5.75 -24.38
N ILE A 53 -16.20 5.15 -23.22
CA ILE A 53 -17.24 4.13 -23.14
C ILE A 53 -18.62 4.71 -23.46
N LYS A 54 -18.94 5.92 -22.97
CA LYS A 54 -20.19 6.61 -23.30
C LYS A 54 -20.31 6.81 -24.80
N SER A 55 -19.26 7.32 -25.45
CA SER A 55 -19.25 7.56 -26.90
C SER A 55 -19.49 6.29 -27.70
N VAL A 56 -18.95 5.14 -27.25
CA VAL A 56 -19.22 3.85 -27.89
C VAL A 56 -20.66 3.41 -27.66
N ILE A 57 -21.18 3.49 -26.43
CA ILE A 57 -22.55 3.04 -26.10
C ILE A 57 -23.60 3.91 -26.79
N SER A 58 -23.38 5.22 -26.95
CA SER A 58 -24.29 6.11 -27.65
C SER A 58 -24.52 5.75 -29.12
N ILE A 59 -23.63 4.95 -29.73
CA ILE A 59 -23.83 4.43 -31.09
C ILE A 59 -24.98 3.41 -31.12
N TRP A 60 -25.18 2.66 -30.04
CA TRP A 60 -26.12 1.55 -29.95
C TRP A 60 -27.40 1.90 -29.19
N VAL A 61 -27.32 2.83 -28.24
CA VAL A 61 -28.42 3.21 -27.35
C VAL A 61 -28.76 4.68 -27.57
N SER A 62 -29.92 4.93 -28.17
CA SER A 62 -30.40 6.29 -28.47
C SER A 62 -30.94 7.05 -27.25
N ASN A 63 -31.38 6.33 -26.21
CA ASN A 63 -31.83 6.96 -24.97
C ASN A 63 -30.61 7.39 -24.13
N GLU A 64 -30.40 8.70 -24.00
CA GLU A 64 -29.28 9.28 -23.25
C GLU A 64 -29.20 8.80 -21.79
N ILE A 65 -30.33 8.67 -21.08
CA ILE A 65 -30.34 8.25 -19.67
C ILE A 65 -29.85 6.80 -19.56
N ILE A 66 -30.37 5.92 -20.41
CA ILE A 66 -29.99 4.50 -20.42
C ILE A 66 -28.52 4.35 -20.84
N SER A 67 -28.09 5.10 -21.85
CA SER A 67 -26.69 5.14 -22.31
C SER A 67 -25.74 5.55 -21.18
N ILE A 68 -26.08 6.59 -20.42
CA ILE A 68 -25.31 7.06 -19.26
C ILE A 68 -25.20 5.98 -18.18
N ILE A 69 -26.32 5.34 -17.82
CA ILE A 69 -26.33 4.30 -16.77
C ILE A 69 -25.47 3.10 -17.19
N LEU A 70 -25.62 2.64 -18.44
CA LEU A 70 -24.80 1.55 -18.98
C LEU A 70 -23.31 1.92 -19.03
N ALA A 71 -23.00 3.16 -19.43
CA ALA A 71 -21.62 3.64 -19.47
C ALA A 71 -20.98 3.67 -18.09
N LEU A 72 -21.70 4.09 -17.05
CA LEU A 72 -21.21 4.08 -15.68
C LEU A 72 -20.90 2.65 -15.18
N ILE A 73 -21.80 1.69 -15.45
CA ILE A 73 -21.62 0.30 -15.04
C ILE A 73 -20.41 -0.32 -15.76
N ILE A 74 -20.32 -0.14 -17.08
CA ILE A 74 -19.22 -0.71 -17.86
C ILE A 74 -17.89 -0.04 -17.52
N ALA A 75 -17.86 1.29 -17.38
CA ALA A 75 -16.65 2.01 -16.99
C ALA A 75 -16.13 1.58 -15.62
N SER A 76 -17.01 1.45 -14.63
CA SER A 76 -16.61 1.00 -13.30
C SER A 76 -16.03 -0.42 -13.32
N LEU A 77 -16.64 -1.35 -14.06
CA LEU A 77 -16.10 -2.71 -14.24
C LEU A 77 -14.72 -2.71 -14.91
N VAL A 78 -14.55 -1.90 -15.96
CA VAL A 78 -13.26 -1.77 -16.66
C VAL A 78 -12.19 -1.21 -15.70
N ILE A 79 -12.52 -0.15 -14.95
CA ILE A 79 -11.58 0.45 -14.00
C ILE A 79 -11.17 -0.56 -12.92
N ILE A 80 -12.13 -1.24 -12.29
CA ILE A 80 -11.85 -2.17 -11.19
C ILE A 80 -11.12 -3.43 -11.69
N CYS A 81 -11.66 -4.11 -12.72
CA CYS A 81 -11.18 -5.42 -13.12
C CYS A 81 -9.94 -5.36 -14.02
N VAL A 82 -9.80 -4.30 -14.84
CA VAL A 82 -8.72 -4.20 -15.84
C VAL A 82 -7.67 -3.20 -15.38
N LEU A 83 -8.05 -1.94 -15.11
CA LEU A 83 -7.06 -0.92 -14.79
C LEU A 83 -6.41 -1.17 -13.43
N ASN A 84 -7.19 -1.28 -12.36
CA ASN A 84 -6.68 -1.39 -10.99
C ASN A 84 -5.92 -2.68 -10.77
N LYS A 85 -6.46 -3.81 -11.25
CA LYS A 85 -5.85 -5.12 -11.03
C LYS A 85 -4.60 -5.37 -11.88
N PHE A 86 -4.55 -4.86 -13.11
CA PHE A 86 -3.49 -5.21 -14.05
C PHE A 86 -2.69 -4.01 -14.55
N ILE A 87 -3.35 -3.03 -15.19
CA ILE A 87 -2.65 -1.97 -15.92
C ILE A 87 -1.88 -1.06 -14.96
N TYR A 88 -2.54 -0.52 -13.93
CA TYR A 88 -1.91 0.41 -12.99
C TYR A 88 -0.78 -0.24 -12.20
N VAL A 89 -0.99 -1.47 -11.70
CA VAL A 89 0.07 -2.21 -10.99
C VAL A 89 1.31 -2.38 -11.88
N LYS A 90 1.14 -2.79 -13.14
CA LYS A 90 2.27 -2.95 -14.08
C LYS A 90 2.92 -1.60 -14.42
N ALA A 91 2.11 -0.57 -14.67
CA ALA A 91 2.60 0.76 -15.02
C ALA A 91 3.43 1.38 -13.89
N ILE A 92 2.99 1.29 -12.63
CA ILE A 92 3.72 1.79 -11.47
C ILE A 92 5.04 1.05 -11.28
N LYS A 93 5.03 -0.29 -11.41
CA LYS A 93 6.26 -1.09 -11.34
C LYS A 93 7.25 -0.69 -12.43
N PHE A 94 6.78 -0.53 -13.66
CA PHE A 94 7.61 -0.08 -14.78
C PHE A 94 8.17 1.33 -14.56
N PHE A 95 7.34 2.27 -14.10
CA PHE A 95 7.75 3.63 -13.77
C PHE A 95 8.87 3.65 -12.72
N ARG A 96 8.76 2.83 -11.66
CA ARG A 96 9.82 2.69 -10.64
C ARG A 96 11.12 2.13 -11.21
N VAL A 97 11.06 1.13 -12.10
CA VAL A 97 12.25 0.60 -12.79
C VAL A 97 12.95 1.69 -13.60
N MET A 98 12.19 2.50 -14.34
CA MET A 98 12.74 3.62 -15.10
C MET A 98 13.36 4.68 -14.17
N MET A 99 12.65 5.09 -13.12
CA MET A 99 13.18 6.05 -12.15
C MET A 99 14.47 5.56 -11.49
N ASN A 100 14.55 4.29 -11.10
CA ASN A 100 15.75 3.72 -10.51
C ASN A 100 16.93 3.68 -11.47
N SER A 101 16.68 3.47 -12.76
CA SER A 101 17.70 3.58 -13.80
C SER A 101 18.26 5.00 -13.87
N SER A 102 17.40 6.02 -13.88
CA SER A 102 17.82 7.43 -13.86
C SER A 102 18.57 7.79 -12.58
N ARG A 103 18.08 7.37 -11.41
CA ARG A 103 18.75 7.60 -10.11
C ARG A 103 20.13 6.97 -10.06
N LYS A 104 20.30 5.76 -10.59
CA LYS A 104 21.60 5.10 -10.71
C LYS A 104 22.57 5.91 -11.57
N SER A 105 22.09 6.47 -12.70
CA SER A 105 22.90 7.35 -13.55
C SER A 105 23.33 8.64 -12.85
N MET A 106 22.58 9.06 -11.83
CA MET A 106 22.85 10.24 -10.99
C MET A 106 23.57 9.89 -9.67
N ASN A 107 24.05 8.65 -9.50
CA ASN A 107 24.66 8.15 -8.25
C ASN A 107 23.77 8.31 -7.01
N LEU A 108 22.44 8.22 -7.18
CA LEU A 108 21.47 8.26 -6.09
C LEU A 108 21.01 6.85 -5.71
N ASN A 109 20.71 6.64 -4.43
CA ASN A 109 20.17 5.37 -3.93
C ASN A 109 18.86 4.99 -4.65
N PRO A 110 18.64 3.72 -5.03
CA PRO A 110 17.40 3.31 -5.67
C PRO A 110 16.21 3.44 -4.71
N LEU A 111 15.04 3.74 -5.27
CA LEU A 111 13.76 3.62 -4.57
C LEU A 111 13.45 2.14 -4.38
N THR A 112 13.18 1.73 -3.14
CA THR A 112 12.80 0.36 -2.83
C THR A 112 11.38 0.07 -3.35
N PHE A 113 11.13 -1.15 -3.83
CA PHE A 113 9.80 -1.56 -4.32
C PHE A 113 8.82 -1.89 -3.18
N GLN A 114 9.34 -2.04 -1.97
CA GLN A 114 8.66 -2.45 -0.75
C GLN A 114 9.28 -1.67 0.41
N HIS A 115 8.62 -1.65 1.57
CA HIS A 115 9.24 -1.07 2.75
C HIS A 115 10.49 -1.86 3.12
N SER A 116 11.50 -1.19 3.67
CA SER A 116 12.70 -1.88 4.17
C SER A 116 12.35 -2.99 5.18
N ILE A 117 11.25 -2.81 5.93
CA ILE A 117 10.77 -3.81 6.88
C ILE A 117 10.19 -5.06 6.18
N ASP A 118 9.59 -4.93 4.98
CA ASP A 118 9.15 -6.07 4.19
C ASP A 118 10.35 -6.97 3.87
N ASN A 119 11.47 -6.40 3.41
CA ASN A 119 12.68 -7.18 3.12
C ASN A 119 13.28 -7.88 4.36
N ILE A 120 13.09 -7.30 5.55
CA ILE A 120 13.62 -7.85 6.81
C ILE A 120 12.71 -8.96 7.35
N LEU A 121 11.39 -8.82 7.19
CA LEU A 121 10.37 -9.68 7.80
C LEU A 121 9.68 -10.66 6.84
N SER A 122 10.01 -10.64 5.54
CA SER A 122 9.42 -11.52 4.52
C SER A 122 10.21 -12.78 4.23
N VAL A 123 11.27 -13.09 5.00
CA VAL A 123 12.07 -14.30 4.74
C VAL A 123 11.25 -15.53 5.15
N GLU A 124 10.79 -16.32 4.16
CA GLU A 124 9.81 -17.41 4.33
C GLU A 124 10.21 -18.46 5.38
N ASP A 125 11.51 -18.65 5.59
CA ASP A 125 12.09 -19.60 6.54
C ASP A 125 12.05 -19.13 8.00
N TYR A 126 11.62 -17.90 8.27
CA TYR A 126 11.64 -17.33 9.61
C TYR A 126 10.24 -17.13 10.20
N VAL A 127 10.16 -17.29 11.52
CA VAL A 127 9.08 -16.82 12.37
C VAL A 127 9.63 -15.71 13.24
N TYR A 128 8.90 -14.60 13.31
CA TYR A 128 9.32 -13.43 14.06
C TYR A 128 8.52 -13.32 15.36
N TYR A 129 9.21 -13.27 16.49
CA TYR A 129 8.63 -12.90 17.79
C TYR A 129 8.94 -11.44 18.07
N ILE A 130 7.94 -10.70 18.53
CA ILE A 130 8.03 -9.26 18.73
C ILE A 130 7.67 -8.93 20.17
N GLU A 131 8.47 -8.07 20.79
CA GLU A 131 8.18 -7.44 22.07
C GLU A 131 8.09 -5.92 21.88
N CYS A 132 6.96 -5.33 22.28
CA CYS A 132 6.72 -3.90 22.25
C CYS A 132 6.97 -3.31 23.64
N TYR A 133 7.69 -2.19 23.70
CA TYR A 133 7.98 -1.47 24.92
C TYR A 133 7.49 -0.04 24.80
N LYS A 134 7.03 0.54 25.91
CA LYS A 134 6.56 1.94 25.94
C LYS A 134 7.70 2.95 25.97
N ASP A 135 8.83 2.54 26.54
CA ASP A 135 10.01 3.37 26.76
C ASP A 135 11.22 2.46 27.01
N GLU A 136 12.42 2.92 26.65
CA GLU A 136 13.70 2.22 26.83
C GLU A 136 14.01 1.91 28.30
N TYR A 137 13.48 2.70 29.24
CA TYR A 137 13.65 2.49 30.67
C TYR A 137 12.68 1.45 31.26
N VAL A 138 11.67 1.02 30.50
CA VAL A 138 10.68 0.04 30.96
C VAL A 138 11.13 -1.37 30.57
N ASN A 139 11.48 -2.19 31.57
CA ASN A 139 11.98 -3.55 31.35
C ASN A 139 10.89 -4.59 31.06
N VAL A 140 9.62 -4.22 31.13
CA VAL A 140 8.49 -5.11 30.89
C VAL A 140 7.80 -4.75 29.58
N PRO A 141 7.71 -5.68 28.62
CA PRO A 141 7.03 -5.40 27.36
C PRO A 141 5.54 -5.14 27.61
N SER A 142 5.00 -4.11 26.98
CA SER A 142 3.58 -3.78 27.01
C SER A 142 2.75 -4.76 26.20
N MET A 143 3.35 -5.35 25.16
CA MET A 143 2.73 -6.36 24.29
C MET A 143 3.82 -7.29 23.76
N TYR A 144 3.48 -8.56 23.56
CA TYR A 144 4.39 -9.54 22.96
C TYR A 144 3.62 -10.64 22.23
N GLY A 145 4.29 -11.28 21.28
CA GLY A 145 3.66 -12.30 20.45
C GLY A 145 4.41 -12.62 19.17
N LEU A 146 3.93 -13.61 18.43
CA LEU A 146 4.45 -13.91 17.10
C LEU A 146 3.81 -12.98 16.07
N LEU A 147 4.64 -12.43 15.18
CA LEU A 147 4.21 -11.61 14.05
C LEU A 147 3.22 -12.38 13.18
N LYS A 148 2.02 -11.81 12.99
CA LYS A 148 1.09 -12.24 11.94
C LYS A 148 1.39 -11.49 10.65
N HIS A 149 1.38 -10.17 10.74
CA HIS A 149 1.68 -9.24 9.65
C HIS A 149 2.03 -7.87 10.24
N HIS A 150 2.61 -7.00 9.43
CA HIS A 150 2.85 -5.60 9.81
C HIS A 150 2.03 -4.68 8.91
N GLN A 151 1.87 -3.43 9.36
CA GLN A 151 1.14 -2.37 8.68
C GLN A 151 1.95 -1.09 8.81
N ILE A 152 1.79 -0.18 7.88
CA ILE A 152 2.40 1.15 7.95
C ILE A 152 1.31 2.11 8.45
N ASP A 153 1.61 2.85 9.51
CA ASP A 153 0.69 3.85 10.06
C ASP A 153 0.75 5.18 9.28
N GLU A 154 -0.11 6.14 9.64
CA GLU A 154 -0.23 7.43 8.96
C GLU A 154 1.08 8.25 8.96
N ASN A 155 2.00 7.97 9.88
CA ASN A 155 3.31 8.61 9.98
C ASN A 155 4.40 7.89 9.17
N GLN A 156 4.02 6.89 8.36
CA GLN A 156 4.94 5.98 7.68
C GLN A 156 5.76 5.10 8.64
N ASP A 157 5.36 4.98 9.90
CA ASP A 157 6.00 4.10 10.87
C ASP A 157 5.40 2.68 10.80
N VAL A 158 6.22 1.68 11.10
CA VAL A 158 5.78 0.28 11.11
C VAL A 158 5.04 -0.03 12.40
N SER A 159 3.84 -0.58 12.25
CA SER A 159 3.03 -1.15 13.31
C SER A 159 2.92 -2.66 13.12
N PHE A 160 3.12 -3.43 14.19
CA PHE A 160 3.11 -4.89 14.14
C PHE A 160 1.80 -5.46 14.67
N VAL A 161 1.16 -6.34 13.89
CA VAL A 161 0.03 -7.14 14.34
C VAL A 161 0.55 -8.49 14.79
N ILE A 162 0.44 -8.75 16.09
CA ILE A 162 0.98 -9.95 16.72
C ILE A 162 -0.13 -10.86 17.25
N SER A 163 0.12 -12.15 17.22
CA SER A 163 -0.71 -13.19 17.83
C SER A 163 -0.43 -13.31 19.32
N THR A 164 -1.43 -13.66 20.11
CA THR A 164 -1.25 -13.93 21.54
C THR A 164 -0.45 -15.22 21.73
N THR A 165 0.72 -15.11 22.36
CA THR A 165 1.52 -16.27 22.77
C THR A 165 1.93 -16.14 24.22
N LYS A 166 2.52 -17.18 24.81
CA LYS A 166 3.26 -17.01 26.07
C LYS A 166 4.51 -16.19 25.79
N LYS A 167 4.93 -15.38 26.76
CA LYS A 167 6.19 -14.63 26.67
C LYS A 167 7.33 -15.63 26.53
N PHE A 168 8.23 -15.37 25.58
CA PHE A 168 9.42 -16.20 25.44
C PHE A 168 10.44 -15.84 26.53
N ASP A 169 10.98 -16.86 27.18
CA ASP A 169 12.04 -16.66 28.17
C ASP A 169 13.36 -16.28 27.49
N ASN A 170 14.25 -15.63 28.22
CA ASN A 170 15.58 -15.22 27.70
C ASN A 170 16.37 -16.38 27.09
N LYS A 171 16.20 -17.60 27.59
CA LYS A 171 16.84 -18.80 27.02
C LYS A 171 16.38 -19.06 25.58
N VAL A 172 15.10 -18.88 25.31
CA VAL A 172 14.52 -19.03 23.96
C VAL A 172 14.95 -17.85 23.09
N LEU A 173 14.87 -16.62 23.61
CA LEU A 173 15.28 -15.42 22.86
C LEU A 173 16.75 -15.47 22.39
N ASN A 174 17.65 -16.04 23.20
CA ASN A 174 19.05 -16.22 22.84
C ASN A 174 19.28 -17.22 21.69
N GLN A 175 18.27 -18.04 21.34
CA GLN A 175 18.32 -18.93 20.18
C GLN A 175 17.90 -18.22 18.88
N SER A 176 17.48 -16.96 18.96
CA SER A 176 17.16 -16.16 17.78
C SER A 176 18.40 -16.00 16.90
N GLN A 177 18.23 -16.19 15.59
CA GLN A 177 19.33 -16.08 14.63
C GLN A 177 19.60 -14.63 14.24
N LYS A 178 18.58 -13.79 14.32
CA LYS A 178 18.67 -12.36 14.06
C LYS A 178 17.87 -11.60 15.10
N TYR A 179 18.39 -10.44 15.46
CA TYR A 179 17.79 -9.52 16.40
C TYR A 179 17.77 -8.12 15.80
N TYR A 180 16.62 -7.47 15.87
CA TYR A 180 16.41 -6.11 15.39
C TYR A 180 15.74 -5.27 16.44
N VAL A 181 16.10 -3.99 16.46
CA VAL A 181 15.40 -2.96 17.25
C VAL A 181 14.82 -1.94 16.28
N TYR A 182 13.53 -1.68 16.41
CA TYR A 182 12.83 -0.69 15.60
C TYR A 182 12.20 0.37 16.51
N HIS A 183 12.59 1.62 16.32
CA HIS A 183 12.04 2.77 17.02
C HIS A 183 11.03 3.47 16.12
N LYS A 184 9.85 3.77 16.67
CA LYS A 184 8.89 4.62 15.96
C LYS A 184 9.39 6.06 15.97
N SER A 185 9.22 6.76 14.86
CA SER A 185 9.78 8.10 14.64
C SER A 185 9.19 9.13 15.62
N ASN A 186 7.91 8.99 15.98
CA ASN A 186 7.18 9.97 16.81
C ASN A 186 6.68 9.40 18.15
N SER A 187 7.31 8.36 18.70
CA SER A 187 6.95 7.85 20.03
C SER A 187 8.16 7.27 20.77
N SER A 188 8.12 7.26 22.10
CA SER A 188 9.08 6.51 22.92
C SER A 188 8.94 4.99 22.78
N ASN A 189 7.92 4.51 22.07
CA ASN A 189 7.71 3.09 21.88
C ASN A 189 8.75 2.54 20.90
N PHE A 190 9.27 1.37 21.25
CA PHE A 190 10.16 0.62 20.38
C PHE A 190 9.84 -0.87 20.42
N TYR A 191 10.27 -1.56 19.38
CA TYR A 191 10.04 -2.99 19.18
C TYR A 191 11.37 -3.73 19.16
N LYS A 192 11.43 -4.82 19.92
CA LYS A 192 12.47 -5.84 19.77
C LYS A 192 11.91 -6.96 18.93
N ILE A 193 12.62 -7.30 17.86
CA ILE A 193 12.18 -8.31 16.89
C ILE A 193 13.22 -9.43 16.85
N TYR A 194 12.78 -10.64 17.16
CA TYR A 194 13.60 -11.84 17.23
C TYR A 194 13.20 -12.78 16.10
N ALA A 195 14.15 -13.16 15.24
CA ALA A 195 13.91 -14.07 14.14
C ALA A 195 14.35 -15.50 14.49
N PHE A 196 13.42 -16.45 14.37
CA PHE A 196 13.64 -17.88 14.59
C PHE A 196 13.46 -18.62 13.27
N LYS A 197 14.36 -19.54 12.96
CA LYS A 197 14.17 -20.41 11.80
C LYS A 197 13.02 -21.39 12.10
N LYS A 198 12.12 -21.58 11.14
CA LYS A 198 11.06 -22.59 11.19
C LYS A 198 11.62 -24.00 11.36
#